data_AF-A0A7S2ITK8-F1
#
_entry.id   AF-A0A7S2ITK8-F1
#
_cell.length_a   1.000
_cell.length_b   1.000
_cell.length_c   1.000
_cell.angle_alpha   90.00
_cell.angle_beta   90.00
_cell.angle_gamma   90.00
#
_symmetry.space_group_name_H-M   'P 1'
#
loop_
_entity.id
_entity.type
_entity.pdbx_description
1 polymer ?
#
loop_
_entity_poly.entity_id
_entity_poly.type
_entity_poly.pdbx_seq_one_letter_code
_entity_poly.pdbx_strand_id
1 'polypeptide(L)'
;MPLYWATKEGVHIFPDPNRIDEMQRLMTETWRACYTRDRRLIAGAHKVPSGCRVANVLRIENRCAYDRYWQHKAHVADLRSDGCEPFKTLTLNRLNRLDTSLNETYLFHGTNPESAHAIAKDLFRIDKAGSCGGTMFGPGLYLAENASKSDEYAKEGNG
;
A
#
# COMPACT_ATOMS: atom_id res chain seq x y z
N MET A 1 9.22 -13.11 -12.58
CA MET A 1 8.15 -13.44 -11.60
C MET A 1 8.80 -13.94 -10.32
N PRO A 2 8.29 -13.60 -9.13
CA PRO A 2 8.94 -13.98 -7.88
C PRO A 2 8.88 -15.49 -7.63
N LEU A 3 9.97 -16.09 -7.17
CA LEU A 3 10.09 -17.54 -6.99
C LEU A 3 9.18 -18.10 -5.89
N TYR A 4 8.73 -17.26 -4.96
CA TYR A 4 7.88 -17.63 -3.83
C TYR A 4 6.38 -17.65 -4.18
N TRP A 5 6.00 -17.34 -5.42
CA TRP A 5 4.60 -17.37 -5.86
C TRP A 5 4.13 -18.81 -6.01
N ALA A 6 2.95 -19.09 -5.45
CA ALA A 6 2.31 -20.40 -5.56
C ALA A 6 1.67 -20.60 -6.94
N THR A 7 1.27 -19.51 -7.59
CA THR A 7 0.53 -19.50 -8.84
C THR A 7 1.25 -18.68 -9.91
N LYS A 8 1.10 -19.07 -11.18
CA LYS A 8 1.76 -18.41 -12.32
C LYS A 8 0.80 -17.66 -13.24
N GLU A 9 -0.50 -17.82 -13.01
CA GLU A 9 -1.60 -17.33 -13.82
C GLU A 9 -2.73 -16.85 -12.90
N GLY A 10 -3.61 -16.00 -13.43
CA GLY A 10 -4.80 -15.54 -12.70
C GLY A 10 -4.52 -14.55 -11.57
N VAL A 11 -5.52 -14.44 -10.69
CA VAL A 11 -5.48 -13.64 -9.47
C VAL A 11 -5.81 -14.53 -8.29
N HIS A 12 -4.90 -14.60 -7.33
CA HIS A 12 -5.05 -15.39 -6.14
C HIS A 12 -4.72 -14.58 -4.89
N ILE A 13 -5.51 -14.79 -3.83
CA ILE A 13 -5.37 -14.10 -2.55
C ILE A 13 -5.33 -15.19 -1.48
N PHE A 14 -4.21 -15.28 -0.75
CA PHE A 14 -3.99 -16.34 0.23
C PHE A 14 -3.57 -15.76 1.58
N PRO A 15 -3.95 -16.37 2.71
CA PRO A 15 -3.34 -16.07 3.99
C PRO A 15 -1.83 -16.33 3.97
N ASP A 16 -1.06 -15.39 4.48
CA ASP A 16 0.40 -15.50 4.65
C ASP A 16 0.76 -15.29 6.13
N PRO A 17 0.49 -16.27 7.01
CA PRO A 17 0.72 -16.13 8.45
C PRO A 17 2.20 -15.90 8.79
N ASN A 18 3.12 -16.37 7.94
CA ASN A 18 4.56 -16.20 8.12
C ASN A 18 4.99 -14.73 8.03
N ARG A 19 4.16 -13.86 7.46
CA ARG A 19 4.41 -12.42 7.34
C ARG A 19 3.82 -11.60 8.49
N ILE A 20 3.04 -12.21 9.41
CA ILE A 20 2.35 -11.47 10.48
C ILE A 20 3.34 -10.68 11.34
N ASP A 21 4.40 -11.31 11.84
CA ASP A 21 5.37 -10.65 12.72
C ASP A 21 6.15 -9.53 12.01
N GLU A 22 6.51 -9.76 10.75
CA GLU A 22 7.19 -8.75 9.93
C GLU A 22 6.29 -7.54 9.66
N MET A 23 5.03 -7.78 9.29
CA MET A 23 4.04 -6.73 9.08
C MET A 23 3.69 -6.02 10.39
N GLN A 24 3.62 -6.73 11.51
CA GLN A 24 3.38 -6.12 12.82
C GLN A 24 4.50 -5.16 13.18
N ARG A 25 5.76 -5.55 13.01
CA ARG A 25 6.91 -4.65 13.23
C ARG A 25 6.83 -3.43 12.33
N LEU A 26 6.59 -3.62 11.04
CA LEU A 26 6.46 -2.52 10.09
C LEU A 26 5.34 -1.55 10.49
N MET A 27 4.16 -2.06 10.85
CA MET A 27 3.04 -1.22 11.27
C MET A 27 3.34 -0.48 12.57
N THR A 28 3.97 -1.13 13.55
CA THR A 28 4.37 -0.50 14.82
C THR A 28 5.41 0.60 14.60
N GLU A 29 6.46 0.35 13.82
CA GLU A 29 7.54 1.32 13.56
C GLU A 29 7.07 2.53 12.75
N THR A 30 6.03 2.37 11.93
CA THR A 30 5.45 3.43 11.09
C THR A 30 4.18 4.04 11.70
N TRP A 31 3.82 3.66 12.93
CA TRP A 31 2.66 4.22 13.63
C TRP A 31 3.04 5.51 14.33
N ARG A 32 2.38 6.61 13.96
CA ARG A 32 2.50 7.89 14.67
C ARG A 32 1.16 8.32 15.23
N ALA A 33 1.14 8.68 16.52
CA ALA A 33 -0.01 9.28 17.19
C ALA A 33 -0.21 10.76 16.77
N CYS A 34 -0.30 10.98 15.46
CA CYS A 34 -0.55 12.27 14.82
C CYS A 34 -1.61 12.05 13.75
N TYR A 35 -2.55 12.97 13.61
CA TYR A 35 -3.63 12.88 12.63
C TYR A 35 -3.87 14.21 11.94
N THR A 36 -4.46 14.13 10.75
CA THR A 36 -4.96 15.31 10.05
C THR A 36 -6.45 15.49 10.32
N ARG A 37 -7.02 16.58 9.79
CA ARG A 37 -8.47 16.79 9.76
C ARG A 37 -9.28 15.60 9.23
N ASP A 38 -8.66 14.74 8.42
CA ASP A 38 -9.31 13.60 7.76
C ASP A 38 -9.74 12.53 8.75
N ARG A 39 -9.04 12.37 9.89
CA ARG A 39 -9.48 11.47 10.97
C ARG A 39 -10.90 11.77 11.46
N ARG A 40 -11.25 13.06 11.57
CA ARG A 40 -12.60 13.47 11.95
C ARG A 40 -13.58 13.36 10.79
N LEU A 41 -13.17 13.79 9.60
CA LEU A 41 -14.06 13.91 8.44
C LEU A 41 -14.35 12.57 7.75
N ILE A 42 -13.40 11.64 7.76
CA ILE A 42 -13.43 10.37 7.01
C ILE A 42 -13.63 9.18 7.93
N ALA A 43 -12.83 9.08 9.00
CA ALA A 43 -12.92 7.99 9.96
C ALA A 43 -13.94 8.23 11.09
N GLY A 44 -14.52 9.43 11.18
CA GLY A 44 -15.52 9.76 12.21
C GLY A 44 -14.99 9.73 13.65
N ALA A 45 -13.66 9.81 13.84
CA ALA A 45 -13.01 9.66 15.13
C ALA A 45 -12.32 10.95 15.59
N HIS A 46 -12.16 11.11 16.92
CA HIS A 46 -11.54 12.29 17.54
C HIS A 46 -10.13 12.05 18.08
N LYS A 47 -9.63 10.82 18.02
CA LYS A 47 -8.31 10.42 18.52
C LYS A 47 -7.69 9.39 17.58
N VAL A 48 -6.36 9.32 17.57
CA VAL A 48 -5.61 8.23 16.92
C VAL A 48 -5.43 7.13 17.96
N PRO A 49 -5.65 5.85 17.60
CA PRO A 49 -5.28 4.75 18.46
C PRO A 49 -3.79 4.80 18.82
N SER A 50 -3.41 4.31 20.00
CA SER A 50 -2.00 4.27 20.41
C SER A 50 -1.15 3.28 19.60
N GLY A 51 -1.79 2.41 18.83
CA GLY A 51 -1.16 1.42 17.97
C GLY A 51 -2.20 0.55 17.28
N CYS A 52 -1.73 -0.47 16.57
CA CYS A 52 -2.56 -1.48 15.94
C CYS A 52 -1.99 -2.89 16.15
N ARG A 53 -2.85 -3.89 15.95
CA ARG A 53 -2.47 -5.30 15.94
C ARG A 53 -2.80 -5.90 14.58
N VAL A 54 -1.82 -6.51 13.93
CA VAL A 54 -2.00 -7.27 12.70
C VAL A 54 -2.74 -8.56 13.04
N ALA A 55 -3.99 -8.66 12.59
CA ALA A 55 -4.81 -9.84 12.81
C ALA A 55 -4.64 -10.90 11.70
N ASN A 56 -4.42 -10.45 10.47
CA ASN A 56 -4.24 -11.31 9.31
C ASN A 56 -3.39 -10.59 8.25
N VAL A 57 -2.68 -11.36 7.43
CA VAL A 57 -1.95 -10.87 6.25
C VAL A 57 -2.38 -11.71 5.06
N LEU A 58 -2.83 -11.05 4.00
CA LEU A 58 -3.20 -11.71 2.76
C LEU A 58 -2.18 -11.35 1.68
N ARG A 59 -1.56 -12.35 1.06
CA ARG A 59 -0.68 -12.18 -0.09
C ARG A 59 -1.50 -12.22 -1.37
N ILE A 60 -1.28 -11.22 -2.22
CA ILE A 60 -1.92 -11.12 -3.53
C ILE A 60 -0.92 -11.56 -4.59
N GLU A 61 -1.28 -12.58 -5.36
CA GLU A 61 -0.58 -13.03 -6.55
C GLU A 61 -1.46 -12.73 -7.77
N ASN A 62 -1.15 -11.63 -8.46
CA ASN A 62 -1.88 -11.21 -9.66
C ASN A 62 -0.88 -11.10 -10.82
N ARG A 63 -0.91 -12.07 -11.73
CA ARG A 63 0.10 -12.17 -12.79
C ARG A 63 0.06 -10.97 -13.74
N CYS A 64 -1.13 -10.61 -14.22
CA CYS A 64 -1.32 -9.49 -15.14
C CYS A 64 -0.88 -8.16 -14.49
N ALA A 65 -1.18 -7.98 -13.20
CA ALA A 65 -0.73 -6.82 -12.44
C ALA A 65 0.80 -6.75 -12.36
N TYR A 66 1.44 -7.88 -12.04
CA TYR A 66 2.89 -7.95 -11.87
C TYR A 66 3.63 -7.69 -13.18
N ASP A 67 3.15 -8.25 -14.29
CA ASP A 67 3.77 -8.02 -15.60
C ASP A 67 3.65 -6.54 -16.01
N ARG A 68 2.48 -5.91 -15.79
CA ARG A 68 2.29 -4.47 -16.01
C ARG A 68 3.21 -3.62 -15.13
N TYR A 69 3.32 -3.98 -13.85
CA TYR A 69 4.20 -3.32 -12.90
C TYR A 69 5.67 -3.37 -13.39
N TRP A 70 6.13 -4.55 -13.80
CA TRP A 70 7.51 -4.75 -14.25
C TRP A 70 7.81 -4.02 -15.57
N GLN A 71 6.88 -4.06 -16.53
CA GLN A 71 6.99 -3.29 -17.77
C GLN A 71 7.08 -1.79 -17.50
N HIS A 72 6.26 -1.27 -16.59
CA HIS A 72 6.31 0.15 -16.23
C HIS A 72 7.61 0.50 -15.49
N LYS A 73 8.09 -0.38 -14.61
CA LYS A 73 9.38 -0.21 -13.92
C LYS A 73 10.55 -0.13 -14.92
N ALA A 74 10.59 -1.02 -15.91
CA ALA A 74 11.61 -0.97 -16.96
C ALA A 74 11.54 0.35 -17.75
N HIS A 75 10.33 0.79 -18.11
CA HIS A 75 10.15 2.07 -18.78
C HIS A 75 10.62 3.28 -17.93
N VAL A 76 10.35 3.28 -16.61
CA VAL A 76 10.85 4.32 -15.71
C VAL A 76 12.37 4.29 -15.62
N ALA A 77 12.99 3.10 -15.62
CA ALA A 77 14.45 2.98 -15.65
C ALA A 77 15.06 3.58 -16.92
N ASP A 78 14.45 3.34 -18.08
CA ASP A 78 14.89 3.93 -19.35
C ASP A 78 14.76 5.46 -19.36
N LEU A 79 13.67 5.99 -18.80
CA LEU A 79 13.45 7.44 -18.68
C LEU A 79 14.36 8.12 -17.65
N ARG A 80 14.91 7.35 -16.71
CA ARG A 80 15.73 7.83 -15.60
C ARG A 80 17.14 7.27 -15.71
N SER A 81 17.69 7.27 -16.93
CA SER A 81 19.07 6.83 -17.21
C SER A 81 20.11 7.57 -16.37
N ASP A 82 19.84 8.84 -16.04
CA ASP A 82 20.72 9.69 -15.23
C ASP A 82 20.50 9.51 -13.72
N GLY A 83 19.62 8.58 -13.34
CA GLY A 83 19.24 8.29 -11.96
C GLY A 83 18.07 9.12 -11.44
N CYS A 84 17.71 8.84 -10.18
CA CYS A 84 16.69 9.56 -9.43
C CYS A 84 17.31 10.13 -8.15
N GLU A 85 16.96 11.37 -7.80
CA GLU A 85 17.28 11.92 -6.48
C GLU A 85 16.70 11.01 -5.38
N PRO A 86 17.51 10.52 -4.43
CA PRO A 86 17.05 9.55 -3.45
C PRO A 86 15.92 10.07 -2.57
N PHE A 87 14.83 9.31 -2.49
CA PHE A 87 13.69 9.61 -1.63
C PHE A 87 13.59 8.59 -0.49
N LYS A 88 13.77 9.04 0.75
CA LYS A 88 13.71 8.19 1.93
C LYS A 88 12.29 8.08 2.45
N THR A 89 11.84 6.86 2.70
CA THR A 89 10.56 6.54 3.33
C THR A 89 10.78 5.78 4.63
N LEU A 90 9.82 5.86 5.56
CA LEU A 90 9.85 5.05 6.80
C LEU A 90 9.80 3.53 6.55
N THR A 91 9.31 3.11 5.38
CA THR A 91 9.16 1.72 4.95
C THR A 91 10.39 1.18 4.19
N LEU A 92 11.37 2.05 3.89
CA LEU A 92 12.55 1.69 3.11
C LEU A 92 13.35 0.56 3.77
N ASN A 93 13.69 -0.48 3.00
CA ASN A 93 14.46 -1.65 3.46
C ASN A 93 13.86 -2.39 4.66
N ARG A 94 12.54 -2.30 4.88
CA ARG A 94 11.83 -3.02 5.95
C ARG A 94 11.13 -4.29 5.51
N LEU A 95 10.98 -4.50 4.20
CA LEU A 95 10.32 -5.66 3.58
C LEU A 95 11.26 -6.25 2.51
N ASN A 96 10.70 -6.89 1.47
CA ASN A 96 11.45 -7.42 0.34
C ASN A 96 12.35 -6.34 -0.28
N ARG A 97 13.44 -6.79 -0.92
CA ARG A 97 14.39 -5.92 -1.62
C ARG A 97 13.71 -5.28 -2.83
N LEU A 98 13.71 -3.96 -2.87
CA LEU A 98 13.23 -3.13 -3.97
C LEU A 98 14.40 -2.41 -4.64
N ASP A 99 14.17 -1.87 -5.83
CA ASP A 99 15.16 -1.12 -6.58
C ASP A 99 15.20 0.34 -6.11
N THR A 100 16.14 0.61 -5.20
CA THR A 100 16.34 1.94 -4.62
C THR A 100 16.85 2.96 -5.64
N SER A 101 17.41 2.54 -6.78
CA SER A 101 17.86 3.48 -7.82
C SER A 101 16.69 4.17 -8.52
N LEU A 102 15.51 3.55 -8.49
CA LEU A 102 14.26 4.06 -9.06
C LEU A 102 13.31 4.63 -8.00
N ASN A 103 13.77 4.79 -6.75
CA ASN A 103 12.92 5.12 -5.60
C ASN A 103 11.73 4.15 -5.42
N GLU A 104 11.91 2.88 -5.75
CA GLU A 104 10.88 1.85 -5.51
C GLU A 104 10.73 1.62 -4.00
N THR A 105 9.53 1.85 -3.48
CA THR A 105 9.23 1.76 -2.04
C THR A 105 7.87 1.14 -1.79
N TYR A 106 7.72 0.43 -0.67
CA TYR A 106 6.41 0.04 -0.15
C TYR A 106 5.74 1.25 0.51
N LEU A 107 4.43 1.41 0.33
CA LEU A 107 3.62 2.42 1.01
C LEU A 107 2.26 1.81 1.36
N PHE A 108 1.59 2.39 2.35
CA PHE A 108 0.27 1.96 2.79
C PHE A 108 -0.84 2.68 2.00
N HIS A 109 -1.90 1.93 1.73
CA HIS A 109 -3.16 2.45 1.19
C HIS A 109 -4.30 2.00 2.09
N GLY A 110 -5.03 2.94 2.70
CA GLY A 110 -6.18 2.64 3.55
C GLY A 110 -7.47 2.68 2.74
N THR A 111 -8.29 1.66 2.88
CA THR A 111 -9.60 1.55 2.21
C THR A 111 -10.50 0.56 2.94
N ASN A 112 -11.71 0.30 2.45
CA ASN A 112 -12.59 -0.75 2.98
C ASN A 112 -12.28 -2.14 2.37
N PRO A 113 -12.68 -3.25 3.02
CA PRO A 113 -12.40 -4.61 2.54
C PRO A 113 -12.86 -4.88 1.12
N GLU A 114 -14.04 -4.39 0.72
CA GLU A 114 -14.61 -4.61 -0.61
C GLU A 114 -13.75 -3.93 -1.69
N SER A 115 -13.29 -2.71 -1.41
CA SER A 115 -12.39 -1.95 -2.27
C SER A 115 -10.99 -2.57 -2.31
N ALA A 116 -10.46 -3.04 -1.18
CA ALA A 116 -9.18 -3.74 -1.13
C ALA A 116 -9.21 -5.01 -2.00
N HIS A 117 -10.30 -5.78 -1.93
CA HIS A 117 -10.51 -6.96 -2.76
C HIS A 117 -10.65 -6.62 -4.24
N ALA A 118 -11.40 -5.56 -4.56
CA ALA A 118 -11.52 -5.06 -5.93
C ALA A 118 -10.16 -4.59 -6.48
N ILE A 119 -9.36 -3.86 -5.69
CA ILE A 119 -8.01 -3.42 -6.07
C ILE A 119 -7.09 -4.64 -6.30
N ALA A 120 -7.17 -5.66 -5.44
CA ALA A 120 -6.37 -6.88 -5.58
C ALA A 120 -6.65 -7.61 -6.92
N LYS A 121 -7.89 -7.58 -7.39
CA LYS A 121 -8.33 -8.22 -8.65
C LYS A 121 -8.14 -7.33 -9.86
N ASP A 122 -8.65 -6.11 -9.80
CA ASP A 122 -8.89 -5.24 -10.94
C ASP A 122 -7.93 -4.05 -11.00
N LEU A 123 -6.90 -4.03 -10.13
CA LEU A 123 -5.93 -2.95 -9.96
C LEU A 123 -6.54 -1.66 -9.40
N PHE A 124 -5.66 -0.69 -9.13
CA PHE A 124 -6.09 0.67 -8.82
C PHE A 124 -6.75 1.33 -10.02
N ARG A 125 -7.94 1.87 -9.79
CA ARG A 125 -8.77 2.57 -10.77
C ARG A 125 -8.55 4.07 -10.62
N ILE A 126 -7.69 4.64 -11.46
CA ILE A 126 -7.36 6.09 -11.42
C ILE A 126 -8.60 6.94 -11.72
N ASP A 127 -9.56 6.43 -12.49
CA ASP A 127 -10.87 7.05 -12.71
C ASP A 127 -11.70 7.20 -11.43
N LYS A 128 -11.35 6.46 -10.36
CA LYS A 128 -11.93 6.63 -9.01
C LYS A 128 -11.08 7.50 -8.09
N ALA A 129 -9.93 8.01 -8.54
CA ALA A 129 -9.06 8.87 -7.74
C ALA A 129 -9.80 10.15 -7.31
N GLY A 130 -9.69 10.51 -6.02
CA GLY A 130 -10.37 11.67 -5.44
C GLY A 130 -11.84 11.46 -5.04
N SER A 131 -12.43 10.28 -5.31
CA SER A 131 -13.83 9.99 -4.97
C SER A 131 -14.09 9.74 -3.46
N CYS A 132 -13.05 9.44 -2.68
CA CYS A 132 -13.17 9.11 -1.24
C CYS A 132 -12.44 10.09 -0.31
N GLY A 133 -12.13 11.31 -0.80
CA GLY A 133 -11.38 12.32 -0.07
C GLY A 133 -9.88 12.34 -0.42
N GLY A 134 -9.14 13.28 0.16
CA GLY A 134 -7.72 13.48 -0.12
C GLY A 134 -7.45 13.96 -1.55
N THR A 135 -7.86 15.18 -1.91
CA THR A 135 -7.56 15.81 -3.21
C THR A 135 -6.58 16.98 -3.07
N MET A 136 -5.90 17.09 -1.92
CA MET A 136 -5.04 18.23 -1.59
C MET A 136 -3.89 18.41 -2.60
N PHE A 137 -3.44 17.33 -3.23
CA PHE A 137 -2.38 17.33 -4.24
C PHE A 137 -2.90 16.99 -5.64
N GLY A 138 -4.21 17.14 -5.88
CA GLY A 138 -4.87 16.83 -7.15
C GLY A 138 -5.46 15.41 -7.21
N PRO A 139 -6.10 15.06 -8.34
CA PRO A 139 -6.69 13.74 -8.55
C PRO A 139 -5.58 12.69 -8.72
N GLY A 140 -5.48 11.75 -7.79
CA GLY A 140 -4.48 10.68 -7.84
C GLY A 140 -4.70 9.58 -6.81
N LEU A 141 -3.82 8.59 -6.81
CA LEU A 141 -3.75 7.56 -5.78
C LEU A 141 -2.93 8.08 -4.61
N TYR A 142 -3.50 8.01 -3.40
CA TYR A 142 -2.86 8.48 -2.18
C TYR A 142 -2.33 7.28 -1.40
N LEU A 143 -1.04 7.36 -1.10
CA LEU A 143 -0.28 6.36 -0.36
C LEU A 143 0.44 7.07 0.79
N ALA A 144 0.73 6.34 1.87
CA ALA A 144 1.42 6.90 3.02
C ALA A 144 2.54 5.98 3.51
N GLU A 145 3.65 6.55 3.97
CA GLU A 145 4.69 5.80 4.68
C GLU A 145 4.29 5.48 6.14
N ASN A 146 3.36 6.26 6.70
CA ASN A 146 2.86 6.09 8.07
C ASN A 146 1.58 5.24 8.03
N ALA A 147 1.58 4.10 8.72
CA ALA A 147 0.40 3.24 8.80
C ALA A 147 -0.81 3.97 9.41
N SER A 148 -0.58 4.82 10.42
CA SER A 148 -1.64 5.58 11.10
C SER A 148 -2.32 6.65 10.22
N LYS A 149 -1.65 7.10 9.14
CA LYS A 149 -2.27 8.01 8.16
C LYS A 149 -3.21 7.26 7.23
N SER A 150 -2.79 6.08 6.74
CA SER A 150 -3.67 5.23 5.93
C SER A 150 -4.88 4.73 6.73
N ASP A 151 -4.71 4.45 8.02
CA ASP A 151 -5.80 4.10 8.94
C ASP A 151 -6.94 5.14 8.98
N GLU A 152 -6.68 6.43 8.70
CA GLU A 152 -7.75 7.45 8.60
C GLU A 152 -8.71 7.22 7.43
N TYR A 153 -8.32 6.43 6.43
CA TYR A 153 -9.10 6.08 5.25
C TYR A 153 -9.57 4.62 5.27
N ALA A 154 -9.07 3.82 6.21
CA ALA A 154 -9.55 2.47 6.43
C ALA A 154 -10.96 2.52 7.01
N LYS A 155 -11.84 1.64 6.55
CA LYS A 155 -13.22 1.52 7.06
C LYS A 155 -13.55 0.06 7.27
N GLU A 156 -14.43 -0.20 8.22
CA GLU A 156 -15.02 -1.52 8.40
C GLU A 156 -15.79 -1.91 7.13
N GLY A 157 -15.72 -3.19 6.77
CA GLY A 157 -16.54 -3.77 5.70
C GLY A 157 -17.89 -4.24 6.23
N ASN A 158 -18.73 -4.76 5.35
CA ASN A 158 -20.11 -5.13 5.71
C ASN A 158 -20.25 -6.49 6.42
N GLY A 159 -19.15 -7.21 6.69
CA GLY A 159 -19.18 -8.53 7.32
C GLY A 159 -19.47 -9.65 6.34
#